data_AF-A0A2P8DY78-F1
#
_entry.id   AF-A0A2P8DY78-F1
#
_cell.length_a   1.000
_cell.length_b   1.000
_cell.length_c   1.000
_cell.angle_alpha   90.00
_cell.angle_beta   90.00
_cell.angle_gamma   90.00
#
_symmetry.space_group_name_H-M   'P 1'
#
loop_
_entity.id
_entity.type
_entity.pdbx_description
1 polymer ?
#
loop_
_entity_poly.entity_id
_entity_poly.type
_entity_poly.pdbx_seq_one_letter_code
_entity_poly.pdbx_strand_id
1 'polypeptide(L)'
;MAAFAAAVDLGYSYVETDVRATSDGVGLAFHDATLDRVTDRSGNVEGQPWSRVRGALIGGREPIPTVEELLGTWPSLRVNIDVKSQAAVAPLATAVERTRAHERVCVASFSDVRRRALLRRLSAPVATSPGMGAVALFRVAAALRASAAARACLRTVDCLQVPERFRSVDVVNAGTVALAHAAGRQVHVWTVNDAARIHRLLDTGVDGIITDRADVLREVLLGRGAWPG
;
A
#
# COMPACT_ATOMS: atom_id res chain seq x y z
N MET A 1 -15.13 -6.48 2.60
CA MET A 1 -14.89 -7.32 1.41
C MET A 1 -15.45 -6.71 0.13
N ALA A 2 -16.66 -6.12 0.16
CA ALA A 2 -17.32 -5.57 -1.03
C ALA A 2 -16.45 -4.63 -1.90
N ALA A 3 -15.69 -3.70 -1.30
CA ALA A 3 -14.83 -2.79 -2.05
C ALA A 3 -13.70 -3.52 -2.82
N PHE A 4 -13.10 -4.56 -2.22
CA PHE A 4 -12.11 -5.39 -2.91
C PHE A 4 -12.74 -6.20 -4.04
N ALA A 5 -13.94 -6.76 -3.81
CA ALA A 5 -14.69 -7.47 -4.85
C ALA A 5 -14.98 -6.55 -6.04
N ALA A 6 -15.44 -5.31 -5.78
CA ALA A 6 -15.70 -4.33 -6.83
C ALA A 6 -14.45 -4.01 -7.67
N ALA A 7 -13.26 -3.91 -7.05
CA ALA A 7 -12.01 -3.72 -7.79
C ALA A 7 -11.67 -4.94 -8.66
N VAL A 8 -11.83 -6.16 -8.13
CA VAL A 8 -11.61 -7.40 -8.88
C VAL A 8 -12.61 -7.53 -10.05
N ASP A 9 -13.88 -7.21 -9.83
CA ASP A 9 -14.95 -7.26 -10.85
C ASP A 9 -14.72 -6.23 -11.97
N LEU A 10 -14.03 -5.13 -11.67
CA LEU A 10 -13.56 -4.16 -12.67
C LEU A 10 -12.35 -4.67 -13.48
N GLY A 11 -11.77 -5.81 -13.11
CA GLY A 11 -10.61 -6.44 -13.76
C GLY A 11 -9.26 -6.10 -13.12
N TYR A 12 -9.23 -5.47 -11.94
CA TYR A 12 -7.94 -5.19 -11.28
C TYR A 12 -7.30 -6.45 -10.69
N SER A 13 -6.02 -6.66 -11.02
CA SER A 13 -5.17 -7.71 -10.43
C SER A 13 -4.35 -7.24 -9.22
N TYR A 14 -4.45 -5.95 -8.88
CA TYR A 14 -3.75 -5.33 -7.75
C TYR A 14 -4.72 -4.50 -6.93
N VAL A 15 -4.67 -4.64 -5.61
CA VAL A 15 -5.35 -3.75 -4.65
C VAL A 15 -4.39 -3.28 -3.58
N GLU A 16 -4.75 -2.19 -2.91
CA GLU A 16 -4.03 -1.66 -1.76
C GLU A 16 -4.94 -1.68 -0.54
N THR A 17 -4.37 -1.90 0.63
CA THR A 17 -5.06 -1.77 1.91
C THR A 17 -4.09 -1.44 3.03
N ASP A 18 -4.64 -0.97 4.13
CA ASP A 18 -3.90 -0.79 5.38
C ASP A 18 -4.17 -1.93 6.35
N VAL A 19 -3.22 -2.20 7.25
CA VAL A 19 -3.44 -3.11 8.38
C VAL A 19 -3.30 -2.44 9.74
N ARG A 20 -4.26 -2.74 10.61
CA ARG A 20 -4.21 -2.52 12.06
C ARG A 20 -4.53 -3.80 12.81
N ALA A 21 -4.30 -3.81 14.11
CA ALA A 21 -4.61 -4.96 14.94
C ALA A 21 -5.47 -4.58 16.14
N THR A 22 -6.33 -5.51 16.54
CA THR A 22 -7.06 -5.47 17.82
C THR A 22 -6.11 -5.75 18.99
N SER A 23 -6.57 -5.50 20.21
CA SER A 23 -5.77 -5.71 21.43
C SER A 23 -5.37 -7.18 21.66
N ASP A 24 -6.14 -8.11 21.09
CA ASP A 24 -5.94 -9.56 21.11
C ASP A 24 -5.27 -10.11 19.84
N GLY A 25 -4.73 -9.24 18.97
CA GLY A 25 -3.84 -9.63 17.89
C GLY A 25 -4.52 -10.10 16.60
N VAL A 26 -5.74 -9.64 16.30
CA VAL A 26 -6.41 -9.91 15.02
C VAL A 26 -6.10 -8.78 14.03
N GLY A 27 -5.52 -9.12 12.89
CA GLY A 27 -5.14 -8.17 11.83
C GLY A 27 -6.34 -7.79 10.94
N LEU A 28 -6.66 -6.51 10.90
CA LEU A 28 -7.81 -5.93 10.18
C LEU A 28 -7.33 -5.12 8.97
N ALA A 29 -7.98 -5.30 7.83
CA ALA A 29 -7.82 -4.42 6.68
C ALA A 29 -8.55 -3.09 6.95
N PHE A 30 -7.86 -2.14 7.60
CA PHE A 30 -8.44 -0.94 8.17
C PHE A 30 -7.42 0.20 8.36
N HIS A 31 -7.74 1.40 7.83
CA HIS A 31 -6.83 2.55 7.80
C HIS A 31 -6.70 3.29 9.14
N ASP A 32 -7.84 3.62 9.76
CA ASP A 32 -7.90 4.61 10.85
C ASP A 32 -7.53 4.00 12.20
N ALA A 33 -6.90 4.79 13.07
CA ALA A 33 -6.59 4.33 14.42
C ALA A 33 -7.85 4.09 15.27
N THR A 34 -8.97 4.69 14.88
CA THR A 34 -10.26 4.58 15.58
C THR A 34 -11.37 4.20 14.62
N LEU A 35 -12.45 3.65 15.16
CA LEU A 35 -13.60 3.16 14.39
C LEU A 35 -14.54 4.28 13.88
N ASP A 36 -14.40 5.48 14.44
CA ASP A 36 -15.41 6.55 14.44
C ASP A 36 -15.76 7.10 13.05
N ARG A 37 -14.77 7.24 12.15
CA ARG A 37 -15.00 7.93 10.86
C ARG A 37 -15.82 7.11 9.87
N VAL A 38 -15.60 5.79 9.85
CA VAL A 38 -16.09 4.92 8.76
C VAL A 38 -17.03 3.83 9.22
N THR A 39 -17.22 3.65 10.53
CA THR A 39 -18.07 2.59 11.08
C THR A 39 -19.16 3.15 11.98
N ASP A 40 -20.08 2.27 12.40
CA ASP A 40 -21.14 2.54 13.39
C ASP A 40 -20.68 2.34 14.85
N ARG A 41 -19.37 2.31 15.10
CA ARG A 41 -18.74 2.14 16.41
C ARG A 41 -17.65 3.19 16.63
N SER A 42 -17.24 3.34 17.88
CA SER A 42 -16.24 4.32 18.32
C SER A 42 -15.09 3.68 19.06
N GLY A 43 -13.99 4.42 19.13
CA GLY A 43 -12.84 4.10 19.96
C GLY A 43 -11.67 3.50 19.20
N ASN A 44 -10.53 3.45 19.88
CA ASN A 44 -9.28 2.98 19.32
C ASN A 44 -9.31 1.47 19.01
N VAL A 45 -8.83 1.07 17.83
CA VAL A 45 -8.83 -0.33 17.38
C VAL A 45 -7.89 -1.19 18.23
N GLU A 46 -6.67 -0.70 18.49
CA GLU A 46 -5.64 -1.40 19.26
C GLU A 46 -5.98 -1.55 20.75
N GLY A 47 -6.91 -0.74 21.25
CA GLY A 47 -7.43 -0.81 22.62
C GLY A 47 -8.62 -1.74 22.82
N GLN A 48 -9.09 -2.45 21.78
CA GLN A 48 -10.32 -3.26 21.84
C GLN A 48 -10.08 -4.68 21.34
N PRO A 49 -10.70 -5.71 21.96
CA PRO A 49 -10.60 -7.10 21.50
C PRO A 49 -11.45 -7.32 20.25
N TRP A 50 -11.11 -8.34 19.47
CA TRP A 50 -11.81 -8.70 18.24
C TRP A 50 -13.30 -8.99 18.48
N SER A 51 -13.65 -9.59 19.61
CA SER A 51 -15.05 -9.84 19.99
C SER A 51 -15.92 -8.57 19.97
N ARG A 52 -15.33 -7.40 20.24
CA ARG A 52 -15.99 -6.09 20.17
C ARG A 52 -15.91 -5.48 18.77
N VAL A 53 -14.73 -5.52 18.14
CA VAL A 53 -14.51 -4.87 16.83
C VAL A 53 -15.23 -5.58 15.70
N ARG A 54 -15.39 -6.91 15.75
CA ARG A 54 -16.07 -7.70 14.71
C ARG A 54 -17.53 -7.32 14.46
N GLY A 55 -18.17 -6.67 15.43
CA GLY A 55 -19.55 -6.20 15.32
C GLY A 55 -19.70 -4.77 14.79
N ALA A 56 -18.59 -4.14 14.38
CA ALA A 56 -18.61 -2.83 13.73
C ALA A 56 -18.90 -2.98 12.23
N LEU A 57 -19.77 -2.10 11.72
CA LEU A 57 -20.20 -2.07 10.34
C LEU A 57 -19.76 -0.79 9.66
N ILE A 58 -18.98 -0.93 8.59
CA ILE A 58 -18.56 0.15 7.70
C ILE A 58 -19.79 0.69 6.99
N GLY A 59 -20.04 1.99 7.13
CA GLY A 59 -21.25 2.65 6.60
C GLY A 59 -22.56 2.03 7.08
N GLY A 60 -22.55 1.32 8.22
CA GLY A 60 -23.71 0.59 8.76
C GLY A 60 -24.10 -0.66 7.98
N ARG A 61 -23.26 -1.17 7.07
CA ARG A 61 -23.60 -2.27 6.16
C ARG A 61 -22.60 -3.41 6.17
N GLU A 62 -21.33 -3.10 6.00
CA GLU A 62 -20.30 -4.12 5.70
C GLU A 62 -19.40 -4.38 6.91
N PRO A 63 -19.07 -5.63 7.26
CA PRO A 63 -18.13 -5.90 8.34
C PRO A 63 -16.71 -5.45 7.97
N ILE A 64 -15.89 -5.16 8.98
CA ILE A 64 -14.46 -4.92 8.80
C ILE A 64 -13.77 -6.25 8.45
N PRO A 65 -13.15 -6.38 7.26
CA PRO A 65 -12.46 -7.61 6.89
C PRO A 65 -11.15 -7.76 7.67
N THR A 66 -10.82 -9.00 8.00
CA THR A 66 -9.47 -9.36 8.43
C THR A 66 -8.53 -9.44 7.22
N VAL A 67 -7.23 -9.29 7.46
CA VAL A 67 -6.23 -9.45 6.39
C VAL A 67 -6.13 -10.91 5.93
N GLU A 68 -6.35 -11.87 6.83
CA GLU A 68 -6.37 -13.29 6.46
C GLU A 68 -7.55 -13.61 5.52
N GLU A 69 -8.74 -13.04 5.77
CA GLU A 69 -9.89 -13.16 4.86
C GLU A 69 -9.60 -12.55 3.49
N LEU A 70 -9.02 -11.34 3.44
CA LEU A 70 -8.64 -10.69 2.17
C LEU A 70 -7.67 -11.58 1.37
N LEU A 71 -6.58 -12.02 2.01
CA LEU A 71 -5.56 -12.83 1.36
C LEU A 71 -6.07 -14.23 0.98
N GLY A 72 -7.02 -14.79 1.74
CA GLY A 72 -7.60 -16.10 1.48
C GLY A 72 -8.68 -16.11 0.39
N THR A 73 -9.41 -15.01 0.21
CA THR A 73 -10.55 -14.95 -0.72
C THR A 73 -10.14 -14.90 -2.18
N TRP A 74 -9.09 -14.15 -2.51
CA TRP A 74 -8.57 -14.05 -3.89
C TRP A 74 -7.10 -14.49 -3.96
N PRO A 75 -6.82 -15.79 -4.22
CA PRO A 75 -5.46 -16.32 -4.24
C PRO A 75 -4.56 -15.74 -5.33
N SER A 76 -5.14 -15.25 -6.44
CA SER A 76 -4.41 -14.62 -7.54
C SER A 76 -4.22 -13.11 -7.37
N LEU A 77 -4.95 -12.48 -6.43
CA LEU A 77 -4.90 -11.04 -6.24
C LEU A 77 -3.59 -10.64 -5.56
N ARG A 78 -2.93 -9.65 -6.15
CA ARG A 78 -1.75 -9.03 -5.54
C ARG A 78 -2.17 -7.89 -4.63
N VAL A 79 -1.63 -7.85 -3.42
CA VAL A 79 -2.07 -6.94 -2.38
C VAL A 79 -0.89 -6.13 -1.86
N ASN A 80 -0.96 -4.81 -2.03
CA ASN A 80 -0.07 -3.88 -1.35
C ASN A 80 -0.65 -3.56 0.04
N ILE A 81 0.15 -3.75 1.11
CA ILE A 81 -0.33 -3.63 2.48
C ILE A 81 0.52 -2.65 3.28
N ASP A 82 -0.07 -1.51 3.67
CA ASP A 82 0.56 -0.56 4.60
C ASP A 82 0.33 -0.98 6.06
N VAL A 83 1.41 -1.33 6.75
CA VAL A 83 1.37 -1.59 8.19
C VAL A 83 1.27 -0.28 8.95
N LYS A 84 0.12 0.02 9.56
CA LYS A 84 -0.11 1.30 10.24
C LYS A 84 0.37 1.36 11.68
N SER A 85 0.59 0.22 12.34
CA SER A 85 0.99 0.20 13.75
C SER A 85 1.89 -0.98 14.13
N GLN A 86 2.57 -0.85 15.26
CA GLN A 86 3.47 -1.90 15.75
C GLN A 86 2.70 -3.16 16.13
N ALA A 87 1.47 -3.02 16.64
CA ALA A 87 0.58 -4.13 16.97
C ALA A 87 0.21 -4.97 15.73
N ALA A 88 0.14 -4.35 14.55
CA ALA A 88 -0.21 -5.03 13.30
C ALA A 88 0.91 -5.87 12.69
N VAL A 89 2.16 -5.73 13.17
CA VAL A 89 3.32 -6.42 12.60
C VAL A 89 3.20 -7.94 12.70
N ALA A 90 2.87 -8.47 13.88
CA ALA A 90 2.77 -9.92 14.08
C ALA A 90 1.52 -10.51 13.38
N PRO A 91 0.31 -9.92 13.50
CA PRO A 91 -0.87 -10.43 12.83
C PRO A 91 -0.75 -10.45 11.31
N LEU A 92 -0.15 -9.42 10.69
CA LEU A 92 0.07 -9.45 9.24
C LEU A 92 1.08 -10.54 8.84
N ALA A 93 2.19 -10.70 9.56
CA ALA A 93 3.14 -11.76 9.28
C ALA A 93 2.47 -13.15 9.37
N THR A 94 1.67 -13.38 10.41
CA THR A 94 0.90 -14.62 10.58
C THR A 94 -0.08 -14.85 9.42
N ALA A 95 -0.81 -13.82 8.98
CA ALA A 95 -1.73 -13.94 7.86
C ALA A 95 -0.99 -14.29 6.55
N VAL A 96 0.16 -13.66 6.27
CA VAL A 96 0.98 -13.96 5.09
C VAL A 96 1.49 -15.40 5.11
N GLU A 97 2.00 -15.87 6.26
CA GLU A 97 2.47 -17.26 6.41
C GLU A 97 1.35 -18.28 6.21
N ARG A 98 0.20 -18.09 6.86
CA ARG A 98 -0.93 -19.03 6.81
C ARG A 98 -1.54 -19.13 5.41
N THR A 99 -1.58 -18.01 4.68
CA THR A 99 -2.14 -17.93 3.33
C THR A 99 -1.09 -18.13 2.23
N ARG A 100 0.18 -18.37 2.59
CA ARG A 100 1.32 -18.50 1.68
C ARG A 100 1.37 -17.37 0.65
N ALA A 101 1.11 -16.14 1.09
CA ALA A 101 0.91 -15.00 0.20
C ALA A 101 2.20 -14.27 -0.19
N HIS A 102 3.38 -14.84 0.10
CA HIS A 102 4.66 -14.14 0.01
C HIS A 102 4.92 -13.52 -1.38
N GLU A 103 4.62 -14.26 -2.45
CA GLU A 103 4.87 -13.81 -3.83
C GLU A 103 3.89 -12.76 -4.36
N ARG A 104 2.77 -12.55 -3.65
CA ARG A 104 1.68 -11.67 -4.08
C ARG A 104 1.41 -10.52 -3.13
N VAL A 105 2.22 -10.39 -2.07
CA VAL A 105 2.13 -9.27 -1.12
C VAL A 105 3.29 -8.31 -1.31
N CYS A 106 2.98 -7.02 -1.34
CA CYS A 106 3.94 -5.95 -1.15
C CYS A 106 3.74 -5.34 0.23
N VAL A 107 4.76 -5.35 1.09
CA VAL A 107 4.70 -4.75 2.43
C VAL A 107 5.22 -3.32 2.38
N ALA A 108 4.35 -2.38 2.74
CA ALA A 108 4.65 -0.96 2.90
C ALA A 108 4.59 -0.55 4.38
N SER A 109 5.28 0.54 4.71
CA SER A 109 5.05 1.28 5.95
C SER A 109 5.82 2.60 5.97
N PHE A 110 5.16 3.69 6.36
CA PHE A 110 5.83 4.99 6.56
C PHE A 110 6.98 4.92 7.58
N SER A 111 6.95 3.95 8.50
CA SER A 111 8.07 3.62 9.38
C SER A 111 8.94 2.51 8.80
N ASP A 112 10.19 2.85 8.46
CA ASP A 112 11.21 1.91 8.02
C ASP A 112 11.55 0.84 9.08
N VAL A 113 11.49 1.22 10.37
CA VAL A 113 11.73 0.30 11.48
C VAL A 113 10.62 -0.75 11.56
N ARG A 114 9.36 -0.31 11.48
CA ARG A 114 8.18 -1.19 11.52
C ARG A 114 8.15 -2.13 10.33
N ARG A 115 8.42 -1.60 9.13
CA ARG A 115 8.55 -2.40 7.91
C ARG A 115 9.57 -3.51 8.07
N ARG A 116 10.81 -3.18 8.46
CA ARG A 116 11.86 -4.18 8.69
C ARG A 116 11.52 -5.17 9.79
N ALA A 117 10.80 -4.75 10.83
CA ALA A 117 10.35 -5.64 11.89
C ALA A 117 9.35 -6.69 11.38
N LEU A 118 8.51 -6.34 10.42
CA LEU A 118 7.64 -7.31 9.75
C LEU A 118 8.43 -8.22 8.83
N LEU A 119 9.28 -7.69 7.95
CA LEU A 119 10.03 -8.50 6.99
C LEU A 119 10.88 -9.59 7.68
N ARG A 120 11.45 -9.30 8.86
CA ARG A 120 12.20 -10.28 9.67
C ARG A 120 11.35 -11.43 10.24
N ARG A 121 10.03 -11.33 10.22
CA ARG A 121 9.10 -12.36 10.72
C ARG A 121 8.61 -13.30 9.64
N LEU A 122 8.90 -13.00 8.37
CA LEU A 122 8.48 -13.81 7.24
C LEU A 122 9.51 -14.91 6.97
N SER A 123 9.02 -16.10 6.66
CA SER A 123 9.80 -17.28 6.29
C SER A 123 10.35 -17.19 4.86
N ALA A 124 9.72 -16.39 4.01
CA ALA A 124 10.13 -16.14 2.62
C ALA A 124 10.06 -14.63 2.32
N PRO A 125 10.84 -14.15 1.32
CA PRO A 125 10.81 -12.75 0.94
C PRO A 125 9.46 -12.34 0.35
N VAL A 126 9.14 -11.06 0.53
CA VAL A 126 7.99 -10.37 -0.08
C VAL A 126 8.47 -9.10 -0.73
N ALA A 127 7.71 -8.57 -1.69
CA ALA A 127 8.00 -7.25 -2.24
C ALA A 127 7.84 -6.19 -1.13
N THR A 128 8.61 -5.09 -1.19
CA THR A 128 8.50 -4.03 -0.19
C THR A 128 8.84 -2.64 -0.71
N SER A 129 8.21 -1.61 -0.13
CA SER A 129 8.48 -0.19 -0.43
C SER A 129 9.13 0.53 0.76
N PRO A 130 9.95 1.58 0.56
CA PRO A 130 10.64 2.24 1.66
C PRO A 130 9.71 3.04 2.57
N GLY A 131 10.13 3.24 3.82
CA GLY A 131 9.50 4.23 4.69
C GLY A 131 9.96 5.66 4.38
N MET A 132 9.38 6.62 5.11
CA MET A 132 9.61 8.06 4.84
C MET A 132 11.09 8.46 4.95
N GLY A 133 11.84 7.83 5.86
CA GLY A 133 13.27 8.14 6.05
C GLY A 133 14.10 7.77 4.83
N ALA A 134 13.90 6.56 4.30
CA ALA A 134 14.57 6.12 3.08
C ALA A 134 14.14 6.94 1.84
N VAL A 135 12.86 7.31 1.72
CA VAL A 135 12.38 8.20 0.64
C VAL A 135 13.02 9.58 0.74
N ALA A 136 13.14 10.16 1.94
CA ALA A 136 13.77 11.46 2.13
C ALA A 136 15.26 11.44 1.73
N LEU A 137 15.99 10.38 2.13
CA LEU A 137 17.39 10.20 1.74
C LEU A 137 17.54 10.05 0.21
N PHE A 138 16.67 9.25 -0.42
CA PHE A 138 16.63 9.12 -1.88
C PHE A 138 16.40 10.49 -2.55
N ARG A 139 15.45 11.30 -2.03
CA ARG A 139 15.17 12.62 -2.58
C ARG A 139 16.34 13.59 -2.42
N VAL A 140 17.03 13.60 -1.28
CA VAL A 140 18.23 14.40 -1.07
C VAL A 140 19.33 13.98 -2.04
N ALA A 141 19.61 12.68 -2.16
CA ALA A 141 20.60 12.16 -3.10
C ALA A 141 20.27 12.53 -4.56
N ALA A 142 18.99 12.44 -4.94
CA ALA A 142 18.52 12.85 -6.26
C ALA A 142 18.71 14.36 -6.50
N ALA A 143 18.40 15.21 -5.52
CA ALA A 143 18.58 16.65 -5.63
C ALA A 143 20.06 17.06 -5.77
N LEU A 144 20.95 16.33 -5.09
CA LEU A 144 22.40 16.50 -5.18
C LEU A 144 23.02 15.83 -6.43
N ARG A 145 22.21 15.23 -7.32
CA ARG A 145 22.66 14.45 -8.48
C ARG A 145 23.64 13.33 -8.12
N ALA A 146 23.54 12.79 -6.90
CA ALA A 146 24.40 11.74 -6.38
C ALA A 146 23.84 10.34 -6.73
N SER A 147 23.87 9.96 -8.01
CA SER A 147 23.20 8.75 -8.53
C SER A 147 23.58 7.46 -7.79
N ALA A 148 24.84 7.30 -7.38
CA ALA A 148 25.28 6.14 -6.60
C ALA A 148 24.63 6.09 -5.21
N ALA A 149 24.48 7.23 -4.54
CA ALA A 149 23.80 7.34 -3.26
C ALA A 149 22.28 7.12 -3.42
N ALA A 150 21.67 7.67 -4.48
CA ALA A 150 20.26 7.45 -4.78
C ALA A 150 19.96 5.95 -4.98
N ARG A 151 20.80 5.26 -5.77
CA ARG A 151 20.72 3.80 -5.95
C ARG A 151 20.92 3.05 -4.62
N ALA A 152 21.86 3.51 -3.79
CA ALA A 152 22.11 2.92 -2.48
C ALA A 152 20.88 2.94 -1.56
N CYS A 153 20.10 4.02 -1.57
CA CYS A 153 18.86 4.15 -0.79
C CYS A 153 17.80 3.11 -1.19
N LEU A 154 17.84 2.62 -2.42
CA LEU A 154 16.82 1.73 -2.99
C LEU A 154 17.25 0.26 -3.11
N ARG A 155 18.40 -0.13 -2.52
CA ARG A 155 18.92 -1.50 -2.65
C ARG A 155 18.07 -2.58 -2.00
N THR A 156 17.29 -2.22 -0.97
CA THR A 156 16.57 -3.18 -0.11
C THR A 156 15.05 -3.07 -0.22
N VAL A 157 14.56 -2.49 -1.32
CA VAL A 157 13.14 -2.26 -1.63
C VAL A 157 12.90 -2.51 -3.11
N ASP A 158 11.71 -2.89 -3.50
CA ASP A 158 11.37 -3.31 -4.86
C ASP A 158 10.70 -2.19 -5.66
N CYS A 159 10.00 -1.30 -4.97
CA CYS A 159 9.35 -0.13 -5.56
C CYS A 159 9.40 1.07 -4.61
N LEU A 160 9.15 2.25 -5.17
CA LEU A 160 8.79 3.46 -4.45
C LEU A 160 7.27 3.59 -4.40
N GLN A 161 6.73 3.92 -3.23
CA GLN A 161 5.31 4.24 -3.06
C GLN A 161 5.21 5.58 -2.36
N VAL A 162 4.98 6.64 -3.13
CA VAL A 162 5.16 8.02 -2.68
C VAL A 162 3.99 8.91 -3.08
N PRO A 163 3.74 10.02 -2.36
CA PRO A 163 2.83 11.03 -2.87
C PRO A 163 3.48 11.74 -4.06
N GLU A 164 2.67 12.33 -4.94
CA GLU A 164 3.17 13.20 -6.01
C GLU A 164 4.03 14.34 -5.43
N ARG A 165 3.50 14.97 -4.37
CA ARG A 165 4.11 16.09 -3.66
C ARG A 165 4.01 15.88 -2.16
N PHE A 166 5.08 16.23 -1.44
CA PHE A 166 5.09 16.26 0.02
C PHE A 166 5.46 17.66 0.49
N ARG A 167 4.50 18.35 1.11
CA ARG A 167 4.60 19.79 1.44
C ARG A 167 4.89 20.62 0.17
N SER A 168 6.02 21.32 0.14
CA SER A 168 6.46 22.13 -1.01
C SER A 168 7.34 21.37 -2.00
N VAL A 169 7.66 20.10 -1.75
CA VAL A 169 8.62 19.33 -2.54
C VAL A 169 7.89 18.38 -3.47
N ASP A 170 8.18 18.49 -4.77
CA ASP A 170 7.77 17.48 -5.75
C ASP A 170 8.61 16.22 -5.52
N VAL A 171 7.94 15.17 -5.06
CA VAL A 171 8.57 13.87 -4.76
C VAL A 171 8.68 13.07 -6.05
N VAL A 172 7.69 13.22 -6.94
CA VAL A 172 7.65 12.61 -8.27
C VAL A 172 7.90 13.67 -9.33
N ASN A 173 8.92 13.43 -10.15
CA ASN A 173 9.24 14.14 -11.38
C ASN A 173 10.09 13.23 -12.28
N ALA A 174 10.28 13.62 -13.54
CA ALA A 174 11.01 12.83 -14.53
C ALA A 174 12.42 12.41 -14.05
N GLY A 175 13.14 13.27 -13.32
CA GLY A 175 14.46 12.96 -12.79
C GLY A 175 14.44 11.90 -11.69
N THR A 176 13.50 12.00 -10.75
CA THR A 176 13.34 11.00 -9.68
C THR A 176 12.84 9.65 -10.21
N VAL A 177 11.95 9.67 -11.23
CA VAL A 177 11.48 8.45 -11.90
C VAL A 177 12.64 7.78 -12.64
N ALA A 178 13.40 8.54 -13.44
CA ALA A 178 14.57 8.02 -14.14
C ALA A 178 15.62 7.43 -13.18
N LEU A 179 15.87 8.06 -12.03
CA LEU A 179 16.79 7.54 -11.02
C LEU A 179 16.30 6.24 -10.37
N ALA A 180 14.99 6.13 -10.10
CA ALA A 180 14.39 4.92 -9.57
C ALA A 180 14.48 3.77 -10.60
N HIS A 181 14.13 4.05 -11.86
CA HIS A 181 14.27 3.10 -12.97
C HIS A 181 15.72 2.68 -13.21
N ALA A 182 16.69 3.60 -13.13
CA ALA A 182 18.12 3.29 -13.22
C ALA A 182 18.67 2.49 -12.01
N ALA A 183 17.86 2.34 -10.96
CA ALA A 183 18.09 1.43 -9.85
C ALA A 183 17.25 0.13 -9.96
N GLY A 184 16.53 -0.06 -11.07
CA GLY A 184 15.66 -1.21 -11.32
C GLY A 184 14.38 -1.22 -10.48
N ARG A 185 13.93 -0.05 -10.00
CA ARG A 185 12.78 0.06 -9.09
C ARG A 185 11.62 0.78 -9.75
N GLN A 186 10.42 0.26 -9.51
CA GLN A 186 9.18 0.89 -9.95
C GLN A 186 8.82 2.10 -9.09
N VAL A 187 8.00 3.00 -9.62
CA VAL A 187 7.42 4.15 -8.91
C VAL A 187 5.91 4.08 -8.96
N HIS A 188 5.27 3.93 -7.80
CA HIS A 188 3.82 3.98 -7.64
C HIS A 188 3.42 5.24 -6.87
N VAL A 189 2.37 5.92 -7.32
CA VAL A 189 1.92 7.18 -6.74
C VAL A 189 0.56 7.06 -6.09
N TRP A 190 0.47 7.48 -4.83
CA TRP A 190 -0.77 7.50 -4.04
C TRP A 190 -1.09 8.93 -3.55
N THR A 191 -2.33 9.29 -3.24
CA THR A 191 -3.58 8.75 -3.80
C THR A 191 -4.02 9.72 -4.89
N VAL A 192 -4.32 9.21 -6.09
CA VAL A 192 -4.62 10.04 -7.27
C VAL A 192 -6.00 9.69 -7.82
N ASN A 193 -6.96 10.60 -7.64
CA ASN A 193 -8.38 10.33 -7.93
C ASN A 193 -8.89 11.03 -9.19
N ASP A 194 -8.13 11.97 -9.76
CA ASP A 194 -8.54 12.76 -10.91
C ASP A 194 -7.81 12.35 -12.19
N ALA A 195 -8.57 12.18 -13.28
CA ALA A 195 -8.07 11.71 -14.58
C ALA A 195 -6.90 12.56 -15.12
N ALA A 196 -6.98 13.89 -14.96
CA ALA A 196 -5.95 14.79 -15.44
C ALA A 196 -4.59 14.54 -14.75
N ARG A 197 -4.57 14.30 -13.43
CA ARG A 197 -3.34 13.93 -12.71
C ARG A 197 -2.88 12.53 -13.06
N ILE A 198 -3.80 11.57 -13.22
CA ILE A 198 -3.45 10.21 -13.67
C ILE A 198 -2.70 10.28 -15.00
N HIS A 199 -3.25 10.99 -16.00
CA HIS A 199 -2.58 11.20 -17.28
C HIS A 199 -1.17 11.78 -17.13
N ARG A 200 -1.02 12.90 -16.41
CA ARG A 200 0.28 13.55 -16.21
C ARG A 200 1.31 12.65 -15.54
N LEU A 201 0.90 11.89 -14.53
CA LEU A 201 1.81 10.99 -13.81
C LEU A 201 2.24 9.82 -14.70
N LEU A 202 1.30 9.24 -15.47
CA LEU A 202 1.62 8.21 -16.46
C LEU A 202 2.57 8.75 -17.54
N ASP A 203 2.37 9.98 -18.01
CA ASP A 203 3.27 10.64 -18.96
C ASP A 203 4.66 10.93 -18.36
N THR A 204 4.73 11.11 -17.04
CA THR A 204 6.01 11.25 -16.30
C THR A 204 6.76 9.90 -16.20
N GLY A 205 6.09 8.79 -16.51
CA GLY A 205 6.68 7.45 -16.52
C GLY A 205 6.51 6.68 -15.21
N VAL A 206 5.54 7.03 -14.36
CA VAL A 206 5.26 6.21 -13.17
C VAL A 206 4.68 4.85 -13.57
N ASP A 207 5.00 3.81 -12.82
CA ASP A 207 4.64 2.42 -13.12
C ASP A 207 3.28 2.02 -12.51
N GLY A 208 2.78 2.78 -11.54
CA GLY A 208 1.55 2.46 -10.84
C GLY A 208 0.85 3.68 -10.24
N ILE A 209 -0.47 3.61 -10.19
CA ILE A 209 -1.34 4.60 -9.57
C ILE A 209 -2.17 3.90 -8.51
N ILE A 210 -2.16 4.43 -7.29
CA ILE A 210 -3.05 4.02 -6.21
C ILE A 210 -4.15 5.07 -6.12
N THR A 211 -5.40 4.64 -6.17
CA THR A 211 -6.57 5.51 -6.34
C THR A 211 -7.78 4.98 -5.58
N ASP A 212 -8.62 5.90 -5.08
CA ASP A 212 -9.96 5.59 -4.59
C ASP A 212 -10.98 5.50 -5.74
N ARG A 213 -10.58 5.90 -6.96
CA ARG A 213 -11.42 5.95 -8.17
C ARG A 213 -10.91 4.96 -9.21
N ALA A 214 -11.03 3.67 -8.87
CA ALA A 214 -10.67 2.55 -9.74
C ALA A 214 -11.42 2.59 -11.08
N ASP A 215 -12.66 3.06 -11.08
CA ASP A 215 -13.44 3.32 -12.30
C ASP A 215 -12.74 4.34 -13.22
N VAL A 216 -12.31 5.48 -12.68
CA VAL A 216 -11.64 6.55 -13.44
C VAL A 216 -10.28 6.09 -13.95
N LEU A 217 -9.48 5.40 -13.13
CA LEU A 217 -8.19 4.89 -13.57
C LEU A 217 -8.35 3.87 -14.72
N ARG A 218 -9.37 2.99 -14.64
CA ARG A 218 -9.66 2.04 -15.71
C ARG A 218 -10.04 2.75 -17.01
N GLU A 219 -10.90 3.75 -16.96
CA GLU A 219 -11.25 4.56 -18.14
C GLU A 219 -10.02 5.23 -18.77
N VAL A 220 -9.14 5.82 -17.94
CA VAL A 220 -7.88 6.43 -18.41
C VAL A 220 -6.98 5.40 -19.07
N LEU A 221 -6.80 4.21 -18.47
CA LEU A 221 -5.97 3.15 -19.02
C LEU A 221 -6.54 2.58 -20.33
N LEU A 222 -7.86 2.40 -20.42
CA LEU A 222 -8.53 2.00 -21.65
C LEU A 222 -8.33 3.03 -22.76
N GLY A 223 -8.55 4.31 -22.47
CA GLY A 223 -8.36 5.41 -23.42
C GLY A 223 -6.90 5.54 -23.91
N ARG A 224 -5.94 5.08 -23.11
CA ARG A 224 -4.51 5.03 -23.47
C ARG A 224 -4.08 3.72 -24.13
N GLY A 225 -4.95 2.73 -24.27
CA GLY A 225 -4.58 1.40 -24.75
C GLY A 225 -3.61 0.66 -23.80
N ALA A 226 -3.60 1.03 -22.53
CA ALA A 226 -2.68 0.53 -21.49
C ALA A 226 -3.38 -0.39 -20.47
N TRP A 227 -4.64 -0.76 -20.70
CA TRP A 227 -5.37 -1.70 -19.85
C TRP A 227 -4.90 -3.14 -20.12
N PRO A 228 -4.35 -3.86 -19.13
CA PRO A 228 -3.75 -5.17 -19.36
C PRO A 228 -4.76 -6.33 -19.48
N GLY A 229 -6.04 -6.11 -19.18
CA GLY A 229 -7.07 -7.17 -19.12
C GLY A 229 -7.62 -7.32 -17.73
#